data_AF-A0AAW1WQA7-F1
#
_entry.id   AF-A0AAW1WQA7-F1
#
_cell.length_a   1.000
_cell.length_b   1.000
_cell.length_c   1.000
_cell.angle_alpha   90.00
_cell.angle_beta   90.00
_cell.angle_gamma   90.00
#
_symmetry.space_group_name_H-M   'P 1'
#
loop_
_entity.id
_entity.type
_entity.pdbx_description
1 polymer ?
#
loop_
_entity_poly.entity_id
_entity_poly.type
_entity_poly.pdbx_seq_one_letter_code
_entity_poly.pdbx_strand_id
1 'polypeptide(L)'
;MIDTMLVAPFKSREEHRKKMELHEARKAGLVPAEVDENGKEINPHIPEYMVKPPWYIRPNKGHSLAHQKKPNAIGTKKSPYVRGAKTFQADKYRKGACENCGSMRHDAKLCTERPRKVGAKWTGKHIAPDETIETLDHLSYEEKRDPWNGYGPCCYDRVVKRHELQGEARKKYLKEQNLKKLGDELRVDESNQKDHFAKVEKRVRTTGGGSTGTVRNLRIREDTAKYLRNLDANSAHYDPKSRSMRENPNPNTDPNELFYRGDNEWRNTGHALEFKQLSIQALETSEKGQDVHMQAAPSQAEFLFKNYKANKEKLMSQRNVTILHKYGNAASKEELPIELLLGQSERDVEYDRAGRIINGQEEALPRSKYAEDICINNHTCVWGSWWKNHHWGYKCCKQFTQNTYCTGAAGVKAAEAALYCS
;
A
#
# COMPACT_ATOMS: atom_id res chain seq x y z
N MET A 1 70.03 -9.46 -10.81
CA MET A 1 69.10 -8.46 -10.26
C MET A 1 68.04 -9.23 -9.50
N ILE A 2 68.21 -9.34 -8.18
CA ILE A 2 67.29 -10.04 -7.28
C ILE A 2 66.27 -9.00 -6.83
N ASP A 3 65.00 -9.23 -7.15
CA ASP A 3 63.90 -8.28 -6.90
C ASP A 3 63.82 -7.88 -5.42
N THR A 4 64.10 -6.61 -5.15
CA THR A 4 63.98 -5.94 -3.85
C THR A 4 62.53 -5.61 -3.46
N MET A 5 61.52 -6.34 -3.97
CA MET A 5 60.10 -5.97 -3.84
C MET A 5 59.33 -6.70 -2.71
N LEU A 6 60.02 -7.40 -1.80
CA LEU A 6 59.38 -8.21 -0.73
C LEU A 6 59.57 -7.66 0.69
N VAL A 7 59.75 -6.35 0.87
CA VAL A 7 59.76 -5.73 2.20
C VAL A 7 58.56 -4.79 2.30
N ALA A 8 57.59 -5.15 3.14
CA ALA A 8 56.48 -4.25 3.46
C ALA A 8 57.07 -2.93 4.01
N PRO A 9 56.72 -1.76 3.46
CA PRO A 9 57.30 -0.50 3.90
C PRO A 9 56.99 -0.26 5.38
N PHE A 10 58.01 0.09 6.16
CA PHE A 10 57.88 0.43 7.58
C PHE A 10 56.96 1.65 7.71
N LYS A 11 55.82 1.49 8.39
CA LYS A 11 54.87 2.59 8.63
C LYS A 11 55.37 3.46 9.77
N SER A 12 55.29 4.77 9.60
CA SER A 12 55.65 5.70 10.68
C SER A 12 54.68 5.54 11.86
N ARG A 13 55.14 5.86 13.08
CA ARG A 13 54.29 5.80 14.29
C ARG A 13 53.03 6.66 14.15
N GLU A 14 53.15 7.79 13.46
CA GLU A 14 52.04 8.70 13.17
C GLU A 14 51.02 8.07 12.21
N GLU A 15 51.46 7.39 11.15
CA GLU A 15 50.59 6.67 10.22
C GLU A 15 49.86 5.51 10.91
N HIS A 16 50.54 4.78 11.79
CA HIS A 16 49.91 3.71 12.58
C HIS A 16 48.82 4.28 13.49
N ARG A 17 49.10 5.38 14.20
CA ARG A 17 48.13 6.08 15.03
C ARG A 17 46.93 6.57 14.20
N LYS A 18 47.17 7.24 13.08
CA LYS A 18 46.12 7.69 12.15
C LYS A 18 45.27 6.52 11.66
N LYS A 19 45.87 5.36 11.35
CA LYS A 19 45.12 4.17 10.92
C LYS A 19 44.22 3.61 12.04
N MET A 20 44.70 3.58 13.28
CA MET A 20 43.92 3.14 14.44
C MET A 20 42.76 4.09 14.72
N GLU A 21 43.02 5.40 14.77
CA GLU A 21 42.00 6.44 14.96
C GLU A 21 40.94 6.39 13.85
N LEU A 22 41.37 6.22 12.60
CA LEU A 22 40.47 6.07 11.45
C LEU A 22 39.62 4.80 11.56
N HIS A 23 40.20 3.68 11.99
CA HIS A 23 39.47 2.44 12.21
C HIS A 23 38.47 2.55 13.38
N GLU A 24 38.83 3.24 14.47
CA GLU A 24 37.92 3.54 15.58
C GLU A 24 36.79 4.47 15.14
N ALA A 25 37.09 5.51 14.37
CA ALA A 25 36.10 6.41 13.81
C ALA A 25 35.14 5.68 12.84
N ARG A 26 35.65 4.71 12.06
CA ARG A 26 34.82 3.82 11.23
C ARG A 26 33.94 2.90 12.06
N LYS A 27 34.46 2.31 13.13
CA LYS A 27 33.67 1.50 14.08
C LYS A 27 32.61 2.31 14.80
N ALA A 28 32.88 3.60 15.03
CA ALA A 28 31.91 4.55 15.58
C ALA A 28 30.89 5.04 14.54
N GLY A 29 31.06 4.70 13.26
CA GLY A 29 30.19 5.16 12.16
C GLY A 29 30.36 6.63 11.79
N LEU A 30 31.41 7.31 12.27
CA LEU A 30 31.72 8.71 11.95
C LEU A 30 32.35 8.85 10.54
N VAL A 31 33.08 7.82 10.12
CA VAL A 31 33.80 7.78 8.84
C VAL A 31 33.24 6.62 8.01
N PRO A 32 33.06 6.79 6.69
CA PRO A 32 32.58 5.71 5.82
C PRO A 32 33.48 4.48 5.87
N ALA A 33 32.87 3.32 5.67
CA ALA A 33 33.54 2.03 5.62
C ALA A 33 34.61 1.99 4.51
N GLU A 34 35.59 1.12 4.67
CA GLU A 34 36.56 0.87 3.61
C GLU A 34 35.89 0.13 2.45
N VAL A 35 36.26 0.43 1.22
CA VAL A 35 35.66 -0.17 0.02
C VAL A 35 36.69 -1.10 -0.64
N ASP A 36 36.26 -2.33 -0.93
CA ASP A 36 37.03 -3.33 -1.68
C ASP A 36 37.27 -2.91 -3.15
N GLU A 37 38.20 -3.59 -3.84
CA GLU A 37 38.42 -3.44 -5.30
C GLU A 37 37.16 -3.62 -6.16
N ASN A 38 36.15 -4.35 -5.64
CA ASN A 38 34.88 -4.60 -6.33
C ASN A 38 33.78 -3.58 -5.96
N GLY A 39 34.13 -2.49 -5.27
CA GLY A 39 33.17 -1.49 -4.83
C GLY A 39 32.28 -1.93 -3.66
N LYS A 40 32.66 -2.99 -2.93
CA LYS A 40 31.90 -3.50 -1.78
C LYS A 40 32.45 -2.94 -0.48
N GLU A 41 31.58 -2.42 0.36
CA GLU A 41 31.95 -1.93 1.69
C GLU A 41 32.35 -3.08 2.63
N ILE A 42 33.49 -2.93 3.29
CA ILE A 42 33.99 -3.84 4.32
C ILE A 42 33.48 -3.36 5.66
N ASN A 43 32.74 -4.21 6.36
CA ASN A 43 32.28 -3.90 7.71
C ASN A 43 33.48 -3.66 8.65
N PRO A 44 33.62 -2.46 9.28
CA PRO A 44 34.73 -2.11 10.17
C PRO A 44 34.84 -2.96 11.44
N HIS A 45 33.78 -3.70 11.80
CA HIS A 45 33.79 -4.59 12.95
C HIS A 45 34.40 -5.97 12.65
N ILE A 46 34.72 -6.28 11.39
CA ILE A 46 35.45 -7.50 11.04
C ILE A 46 36.89 -7.35 11.54
N PRO A 47 37.42 -8.32 12.31
CA PRO A 47 38.80 -8.27 12.78
C PRO A 47 39.82 -8.14 11.64
N GLU A 48 40.87 -7.35 11.86
CA GLU A 48 41.84 -6.99 10.83
C GLU A 48 42.52 -8.21 10.17
N TYR A 49 42.75 -9.29 10.92
CA TYR A 49 43.36 -10.53 10.40
C TYR A 49 42.46 -11.31 9.43
N MET A 50 41.14 -11.12 9.47
CA MET A 50 40.21 -11.72 8.50
C MET A 50 40.09 -10.88 7.22
N VAL A 51 40.29 -9.56 7.36
CA VAL A 51 40.16 -8.59 6.27
C VAL A 51 41.42 -8.52 5.43
N LYS A 52 42.60 -8.63 6.06
CA LYS A 52 43.89 -8.64 5.36
C LYS A 52 44.11 -10.00 4.68
N PRO A 53 44.21 -10.05 3.34
CA PRO A 53 44.56 -11.28 2.67
C PRO A 53 45.99 -11.71 3.03
N PRO A 54 46.24 -13.02 3.26
CA PRO A 54 47.58 -13.55 3.40
C PRO A 54 48.44 -13.31 2.16
N TRP A 55 49.76 -13.21 2.36
CA TRP A 55 50.74 -12.90 1.31
C TRP A 55 50.70 -13.87 0.12
N TYR A 56 50.35 -15.15 0.34
CA TYR A 56 50.31 -16.18 -0.71
C TYR A 56 49.04 -16.14 -1.58
N ILE A 57 48.02 -15.37 -1.18
CA ILE A 57 46.81 -15.18 -1.99
C ILE A 57 46.94 -13.90 -2.82
N ARG A 58 47.36 -12.80 -2.17
CA ARG A 58 47.58 -11.50 -2.82
C ARG A 58 48.72 -10.75 -2.13
N PRO A 59 49.98 -10.92 -2.58
CA PRO A 59 51.05 -10.05 -2.14
C PRO A 59 50.80 -8.67 -2.75
N ASN A 60 50.60 -7.64 -1.94
CA ASN A 60 50.49 -6.22 -2.33
C ASN A 60 49.10 -5.66 -2.70
N LYS A 61 47.99 -6.27 -2.26
CA LYS A 61 46.65 -5.65 -2.38
C LYS A 61 46.04 -5.35 -1.02
N GLY A 62 45.19 -4.32 -0.99
CA GLY A 62 44.54 -3.79 0.21
C GLY A 62 43.61 -4.79 0.91
N HIS A 63 42.89 -4.30 1.90
CA HIS A 63 41.85 -5.05 2.61
C HIS A 63 40.84 -5.65 1.61
N SER A 64 40.55 -6.95 1.72
CA SER A 64 39.54 -7.60 0.86
C SER A 64 39.01 -8.90 1.47
N LEU A 65 37.70 -9.12 1.37
CA LEU A 65 37.07 -10.36 1.86
C LEU A 65 37.00 -11.48 0.80
N ALA A 66 37.61 -11.28 -0.37
CA ALA A 66 37.57 -12.25 -1.47
C ALA A 66 38.21 -13.59 -1.10
N HIS A 67 39.28 -13.58 -0.30
CA HIS A 67 40.01 -14.78 0.12
C HIS A 67 39.26 -15.64 1.15
N GLN A 68 38.26 -15.06 1.84
CA GLN A 68 37.40 -15.77 2.79
C GLN A 68 36.23 -16.48 2.10
N LYS A 69 35.98 -16.18 0.81
CA LYS A 69 34.95 -16.87 0.04
C LYS A 69 35.41 -18.29 -0.26
N LYS A 70 34.45 -19.22 -0.29
CA LYS A 70 34.72 -20.59 -0.71
C LYS A 70 35.40 -20.57 -2.09
N PRO A 71 36.54 -21.28 -2.27
CA PRO A 71 37.08 -21.47 -3.61
C PRO A 71 36.01 -22.15 -4.45
N ASN A 72 35.97 -21.85 -5.75
CA ASN A 72 35.00 -22.46 -6.66
C ASN A 72 35.21 -23.99 -6.64
N ALA A 73 34.40 -24.69 -5.84
CA ALA A 73 34.38 -26.14 -5.84
C ALA A 73 33.87 -26.59 -7.21
N ILE A 74 34.58 -27.54 -7.83
CA ILE A 74 34.14 -28.22 -9.04
C ILE A 74 32.72 -28.73 -8.77
N GLY A 75 31.75 -28.16 -9.48
CA GLY A 75 30.33 -28.40 -9.21
C GLY A 75 30.03 -29.88 -9.20
N THR A 76 29.47 -30.36 -8.09
CA THR A 76 28.86 -31.69 -7.99
C THR A 76 27.76 -31.78 -9.04
N LYS A 77 28.04 -32.46 -10.15
CA LYS A 77 27.00 -32.79 -11.13
C LYS A 77 26.03 -33.73 -10.44
N LYS A 78 24.79 -33.28 -10.26
CA LYS A 78 23.64 -34.07 -9.80
C LYS A 78 23.15 -35.06 -10.86
N SER A 79 24.04 -35.65 -11.65
CA SER A 79 23.63 -36.70 -12.59
C SER A 79 23.45 -37.99 -11.79
N PRO A 80 22.23 -38.54 -11.68
CA PRO A 80 22.06 -39.88 -11.14
C PRO A 80 22.85 -40.84 -12.01
N TYR A 81 23.46 -41.86 -11.40
CA TYR A 81 24.14 -42.88 -12.19
C TYR A 81 23.12 -43.72 -12.95
N VAL A 82 23.41 -43.97 -14.23
CA VAL A 82 22.46 -44.69 -15.08
C VAL A 82 22.59 -46.18 -14.82
N ARG A 83 21.64 -46.74 -14.06
CA ARG A 83 21.59 -48.19 -13.81
C ARG A 83 21.27 -48.95 -15.10
N GLY A 84 22.07 -49.94 -15.42
CA GLY A 84 21.80 -50.87 -16.53
C GLY A 84 21.96 -50.27 -17.93
N ALA A 85 22.67 -49.15 -18.06
CA ALA A 85 23.03 -48.61 -19.36
C ALA A 85 23.96 -49.58 -20.11
N LYS A 86 23.52 -49.96 -21.30
CA LYS A 86 24.21 -50.87 -22.22
C LYS A 86 24.79 -50.04 -23.35
N THR A 87 26.03 -50.32 -23.71
CA THR A 87 26.75 -49.60 -24.77
C THR A 87 26.75 -50.40 -26.06
N PHE A 88 27.64 -51.38 -26.15
CA PHE A 88 27.91 -52.12 -27.37
C PHE A 88 27.67 -53.61 -27.13
N GLN A 89 26.97 -54.25 -28.04
CA GLN A 89 26.81 -55.71 -28.06
C GLN A 89 27.65 -56.28 -29.19
N ALA A 90 28.57 -57.19 -28.86
CA ALA A 90 29.39 -57.86 -29.86
C ALA A 90 28.70 -59.15 -30.35
N ASP A 91 28.83 -59.44 -31.65
CA ASP A 91 28.31 -60.69 -32.23
C ASP A 91 29.28 -61.87 -32.07
N LYS A 92 30.56 -61.58 -31.76
CA LYS A 92 31.63 -62.57 -31.57
C LYS A 92 32.40 -62.30 -30.28
N TYR A 93 32.89 -63.38 -29.68
CA TYR A 93 33.68 -63.30 -28.45
C TYR A 93 34.98 -62.52 -28.70
N ARG A 94 35.27 -61.54 -27.84
CA ARG A 94 36.49 -60.73 -27.87
C ARG A 94 37.48 -61.25 -26.84
N LYS A 95 38.77 -61.24 -27.18
CA LYS A 95 39.84 -61.63 -26.25
C LYS A 95 39.83 -60.67 -25.05
N GLY A 96 39.83 -61.21 -23.84
CA GLY A 96 39.73 -60.42 -22.60
C GLY A 96 38.29 -60.17 -22.11
N ALA A 97 37.28 -60.63 -22.84
CA ALA A 97 35.90 -60.61 -22.36
C ALA A 97 35.64 -61.75 -21.36
N CYS A 98 34.64 -61.58 -20.50
CA CYS A 98 34.18 -62.58 -19.55
C CYS A 98 33.93 -63.94 -20.23
N GLU A 99 34.53 -65.00 -19.70
CA GLU A 99 34.44 -66.33 -20.29
C GLU A 99 33.01 -66.91 -20.29
N ASN A 100 32.17 -66.48 -19.34
CA ASN A 100 30.78 -66.88 -19.21
C ASN A 100 29.83 -66.15 -20.19
N CYS A 101 29.72 -64.81 -20.10
CA CYS A 101 28.75 -64.01 -20.83
C CYS A 101 29.29 -63.27 -22.07
N GLY A 102 30.60 -63.05 -22.17
CA GLY A 102 31.23 -62.34 -23.30
C GLY A 102 31.25 -60.81 -23.23
N SER A 103 30.91 -60.20 -22.09
CA SER A 103 31.09 -58.75 -21.87
C SER A 103 32.56 -58.40 -21.57
N MET A 104 33.02 -57.18 -21.89
CA MET A 104 34.41 -56.75 -21.63
C MET A 104 34.64 -56.09 -20.26
N ARG A 105 33.57 -55.82 -19.49
CA ARG A 105 33.64 -54.94 -18.31
C ARG A 105 33.90 -55.65 -16.98
N HIS A 106 33.76 -56.97 -16.93
CA HIS A 106 33.94 -57.77 -15.72
C HIS A 106 34.53 -59.15 -16.02
N ASP A 107 35.04 -59.82 -14.98
CA ASP A 107 35.55 -61.19 -15.04
C ASP A 107 34.45 -62.24 -14.84
N ALA A 108 34.73 -63.50 -15.17
CA ALA A 108 33.80 -64.62 -14.99
C ALA A 108 33.31 -64.81 -13.54
N LYS A 109 34.12 -64.43 -12.54
CA LYS A 109 33.76 -64.51 -11.11
C LYS A 109 32.75 -63.44 -10.69
N LEU A 110 32.80 -62.27 -11.32
CA LEU A 110 31.94 -61.12 -11.04
C LEU A 110 30.77 -61.02 -12.05
N CYS A 111 30.59 -62.07 -12.85
CA CYS A 111 29.56 -62.14 -13.87
C CYS A 111 28.17 -62.19 -13.22
N THR A 112 27.32 -61.24 -13.60
CA THR A 112 25.91 -61.15 -13.16
C THR A 112 25.00 -62.15 -13.88
N GLU A 113 25.42 -62.61 -15.07
CA GLU A 113 24.71 -63.64 -15.83
C GLU A 113 24.92 -65.03 -15.22
N ARG A 114 23.89 -65.88 -15.32
CA ARG A 114 23.90 -67.25 -14.79
C ARG A 114 25.14 -68.02 -15.29
N PRO A 115 25.90 -68.70 -14.41
CA PRO A 115 27.03 -69.54 -14.81
C PRO A 115 26.62 -70.62 -15.81
N ARG A 116 27.23 -70.63 -17.00
CA ARG A 116 26.98 -71.60 -18.06
C ARG A 116 27.93 -72.78 -17.94
N LYS A 117 27.46 -74.00 -18.23
CA LYS A 117 28.31 -75.21 -18.30
C LYS A 117 29.39 -75.09 -19.38
N VAL A 118 29.04 -74.46 -20.50
CA VAL A 118 29.99 -74.10 -21.56
C VAL A 118 29.82 -72.60 -21.81
N GLY A 119 30.86 -71.82 -21.49
CA GLY A 119 30.84 -70.36 -21.54
C GLY A 119 30.80 -69.79 -22.97
N ALA A 120 30.52 -68.49 -23.07
CA ALA A 120 30.52 -67.73 -24.33
C ALA A 120 31.89 -67.76 -25.04
N LYS A 121 32.99 -67.95 -24.30
CA LYS A 121 34.34 -68.10 -24.87
C LYS A 121 34.46 -69.24 -25.88
N TRP A 122 33.79 -70.36 -25.60
CA TRP A 122 33.88 -71.58 -26.40
C TRP A 122 32.73 -71.73 -27.39
N THR A 123 31.55 -71.19 -27.05
CA THR A 123 30.35 -71.31 -27.88
C THR A 123 30.11 -70.13 -28.81
N GLY A 124 30.62 -68.94 -28.48
CA GLY A 124 30.38 -67.71 -29.22
C GLY A 124 28.90 -67.26 -29.28
N LYS A 125 28.01 -67.90 -28.51
CA LYS A 125 26.56 -67.67 -28.56
C LYS A 125 26.08 -66.87 -27.35
N HIS A 126 25.03 -66.07 -27.56
CA HIS A 126 24.39 -65.23 -26.54
C HIS A 126 25.39 -64.33 -25.78
N ILE A 127 26.05 -63.44 -26.51
CA ILE A 127 27.00 -62.47 -25.96
C ILE A 127 26.22 -61.32 -25.31
N ALA A 128 26.57 -61.04 -24.05
CA ALA A 128 25.98 -59.93 -23.31
C ALA A 128 26.52 -58.57 -23.80
N PRO A 129 25.69 -57.51 -23.79
CA PRO A 129 26.15 -56.16 -24.08
C PRO A 129 27.10 -55.64 -23.00
N ASP A 130 28.03 -54.77 -23.40
CA ASP A 130 28.96 -54.11 -22.49
C ASP A 130 28.26 -53.03 -21.65
N GLU A 131 28.51 -53.03 -20.35
CA GLU A 131 27.98 -52.06 -19.38
C GLU A 131 28.79 -50.73 -19.40
N THR A 132 28.14 -49.62 -19.06
CA THR A 132 28.84 -48.38 -18.69
C THR A 132 29.26 -48.43 -17.22
N ILE A 133 30.57 -48.33 -16.95
CA ILE A 133 31.07 -48.12 -15.59
C ILE A 133 31.27 -46.62 -15.41
N GLU A 134 30.48 -46.00 -14.53
CA GLU A 134 30.63 -44.60 -14.14
C GLU A 134 31.49 -44.51 -12.87
N THR A 135 32.42 -43.56 -12.81
CA THR A 135 33.21 -43.28 -11.60
C THR A 135 32.45 -42.28 -10.71
N LEU A 136 32.27 -42.65 -9.44
CA LEU A 136 31.45 -41.90 -8.46
C LEU A 136 32.33 -41.23 -7.39
N ASP A 137 33.40 -40.56 -7.81
CA ASP A 137 34.49 -40.16 -6.93
C ASP A 137 34.19 -38.89 -6.10
N HIS A 138 33.13 -38.15 -6.43
CA HIS A 138 32.83 -36.83 -5.84
C HIS A 138 31.39 -36.66 -5.35
N LEU A 139 30.76 -37.70 -4.79
CA LEU A 139 29.43 -37.59 -4.18
C LEU A 139 29.49 -37.06 -2.73
N SER A 140 28.56 -36.19 -2.37
CA SER A 140 28.37 -35.72 -0.99
C SER A 140 27.77 -36.82 -0.08
N TYR A 141 27.78 -36.60 1.24
CA TYR A 141 27.21 -37.55 2.20
C TYR A 141 25.72 -37.79 1.96
N GLU A 142 24.96 -36.71 1.71
CA GLU A 142 23.53 -36.78 1.42
C GLU A 142 23.28 -37.50 0.09
N GLU A 143 24.06 -37.21 -0.95
CA GLU A 143 23.93 -37.83 -2.28
C GLU A 143 24.21 -39.34 -2.26
N LYS A 144 25.18 -39.81 -1.46
CA LYS A 144 25.47 -41.24 -1.30
C LYS A 144 24.34 -41.99 -0.59
N ARG A 145 23.60 -41.30 0.28
CA ARG A 145 22.57 -41.90 1.16
C ARG A 145 21.15 -41.57 0.72
N ASP A 146 20.98 -40.78 -0.34
CA ASP A 146 19.67 -40.43 -0.86
C ASP A 146 18.93 -41.70 -1.34
N PRO A 147 17.84 -42.10 -0.65
CA PRO A 147 17.06 -43.28 -1.05
C PRO A 147 16.40 -43.11 -2.42
N TRP A 148 16.23 -41.87 -2.89
CA TRP A 148 15.60 -41.53 -4.16
C TRP A 148 16.60 -41.37 -5.30
N ASN A 149 17.86 -41.75 -5.09
CA ASN A 149 18.86 -41.69 -6.15
C ASN A 149 18.50 -42.66 -7.29
N GLY A 150 18.42 -42.12 -8.52
CA GLY A 150 17.93 -42.85 -9.71
C GLY A 150 16.40 -42.90 -9.85
N TYR A 151 15.64 -42.12 -9.08
CA TYR A 151 14.20 -42.01 -9.24
C TYR A 151 13.83 -41.21 -10.50
N GLY A 152 13.23 -41.89 -11.48
CA GLY A 152 12.65 -41.26 -12.66
C GLY A 152 11.26 -40.66 -12.35
N PRO A 153 10.93 -39.45 -12.83
CA PRO A 153 9.59 -38.87 -12.65
C PRO A 153 8.43 -39.78 -13.12
N CYS A 154 8.65 -40.61 -14.13
CA CYS A 154 7.67 -41.59 -14.63
C CYS A 154 7.27 -42.66 -13.59
N CYS A 155 8.11 -42.94 -12.60
CA CYS A 155 7.78 -43.86 -11.52
C CYS A 155 6.62 -43.32 -10.64
N TYR A 156 6.39 -42.00 -10.63
CA TYR A 156 5.31 -41.38 -9.86
C TYR A 156 3.93 -41.60 -10.49
N ASP A 157 3.85 -41.84 -11.81
CA ASP A 157 2.60 -42.04 -12.54
C ASP A 157 1.76 -43.19 -11.96
N ARG A 158 2.42 -44.23 -11.44
CA ARG A 158 1.73 -45.35 -10.77
C ARG A 158 0.98 -44.91 -9.51
N VAL A 159 1.52 -43.94 -8.77
CA VAL A 159 0.89 -43.37 -7.57
C VAL A 159 -0.32 -42.52 -7.98
N VAL A 160 -0.17 -41.69 -9.01
CA VAL A 160 -1.25 -40.88 -9.59
C VAL A 160 -2.42 -41.79 -10.03
N LYS A 161 -2.15 -42.80 -10.85
CA LYS A 161 -3.16 -43.77 -11.32
C LYS A 161 -3.90 -44.46 -10.17
N ARG A 162 -3.18 -44.81 -9.10
CA ARG A 162 -3.80 -45.42 -7.91
C ARG A 162 -4.78 -44.46 -7.25
N HIS A 163 -4.41 -43.19 -7.08
CA HIS A 163 -5.28 -42.17 -6.48
C HIS A 163 -6.46 -41.82 -7.38
N GLU A 164 -6.28 -41.80 -8.70
CA GLU A 164 -7.36 -41.62 -9.68
C GLU A 164 -8.40 -42.75 -9.55
N LEU A 165 -7.97 -44.02 -9.59
CA LEU A 165 -8.85 -45.19 -9.42
C LEU A 165 -9.58 -45.16 -8.07
N GLN A 166 -8.90 -44.78 -7.00
CA GLN A 166 -9.52 -44.63 -5.67
C GLN A 166 -10.56 -43.50 -5.66
N GLY A 167 -10.27 -42.38 -6.32
CA GLY A 167 -11.19 -41.26 -6.48
C GLY A 167 -12.45 -41.66 -7.27
N GLU A 168 -12.28 -42.43 -8.35
CA GLU A 168 -13.40 -42.97 -9.14
C GLU A 168 -14.26 -43.94 -8.33
N ALA A 169 -13.64 -44.87 -7.59
CA ALA A 169 -14.35 -45.79 -6.72
C ALA A 169 -15.17 -45.03 -5.65
N ARG A 170 -14.58 -43.99 -5.05
CA ARG A 170 -15.27 -43.12 -4.08
C ARG A 170 -16.46 -42.38 -4.70
N LYS A 171 -16.32 -41.87 -5.92
CA LYS A 171 -17.42 -41.22 -6.67
C LYS A 171 -18.54 -42.21 -6.98
N LYS A 172 -18.21 -43.41 -7.46
CA LYS A 172 -19.19 -44.48 -7.74
C LYS A 172 -19.95 -44.88 -6.48
N TYR A 173 -19.25 -45.09 -5.37
CA TYR A 173 -19.85 -45.40 -4.07
C TYR A 173 -20.81 -44.31 -3.59
N LEU A 174 -20.40 -43.03 -3.68
CA LEU A 174 -21.26 -41.90 -3.29
C LEU A 174 -22.51 -41.82 -4.18
N LYS A 175 -22.39 -42.08 -5.49
CA LYS A 175 -23.52 -42.12 -6.41
C LYS A 175 -24.50 -43.25 -6.06
N GLU A 176 -23.98 -44.44 -5.75
CA GLU A 176 -24.79 -45.57 -5.33
C GLU A 176 -25.51 -45.30 -4.00
N GLN A 177 -24.85 -44.68 -3.03
CA GLN A 177 -25.50 -44.26 -1.79
C GLN A 177 -26.62 -43.24 -2.03
N ASN A 178 -26.39 -42.24 -2.89
CA ASN A 178 -27.40 -41.25 -3.23
C ASN A 178 -28.61 -41.89 -3.95
N LEU A 179 -28.37 -42.86 -4.85
CA LEU A 179 -29.42 -43.62 -5.51
C LEU A 179 -30.23 -44.47 -4.53
N LYS A 180 -29.57 -45.13 -3.56
CA LYS A 180 -30.26 -45.87 -2.49
C LYS A 180 -31.12 -44.95 -1.63
N LYS A 181 -30.61 -43.78 -1.25
CA LYS A 181 -31.38 -42.78 -0.49
C LYS A 181 -32.60 -42.27 -1.26
N LEU A 182 -32.46 -41.95 -2.55
CA LEU A 182 -33.58 -41.58 -3.42
C LEU A 182 -34.61 -42.72 -3.55
N GLY A 183 -34.16 -43.98 -3.62
CA GLY A 183 -35.03 -45.15 -3.66
C GLY A 183 -35.78 -45.39 -2.34
N ASP A 184 -35.16 -45.10 -1.20
CA ASP A 184 -35.79 -45.19 0.11
C ASP A 184 -36.74 -43.99 0.38
N GLU A 185 -36.40 -42.78 -0.08
CA GLU A 185 -37.29 -41.60 -0.02
C GLU A 185 -38.58 -41.79 -0.83
N LEU A 186 -38.52 -42.52 -1.95
CA LEU A 186 -39.71 -42.91 -2.73
C LEU A 186 -40.54 -44.03 -2.07
N ARG A 187 -40.02 -44.67 -1.02
CA ARG A 187 -40.71 -45.73 -0.25
C ARG A 187 -41.28 -45.27 1.10
N VAL A 188 -40.99 -44.04 1.54
CA VAL A 188 -41.56 -43.46 2.76
C VAL A 188 -42.81 -42.65 2.39
N ASP A 189 -43.98 -43.19 2.74
CA ASP A 189 -45.29 -42.55 2.59
C ASP A 189 -45.34 -41.14 3.23
N GLU A 190 -46.12 -40.26 2.58
CA GLU A 190 -46.36 -38.82 2.79
C GLU A 190 -46.90 -38.36 4.18
N SER A 191 -46.62 -39.07 5.28
CA SER A 191 -47.24 -38.77 6.58
C SER A 191 -46.30 -38.26 7.69
N ASN A 192 -45.02 -37.97 7.45
CA ASN A 192 -44.15 -37.42 8.52
C ASN A 192 -43.03 -36.45 8.10
N GLN A 193 -43.15 -35.78 6.95
CA GLN A 193 -42.10 -34.91 6.40
C GLN A 193 -42.29 -33.41 6.74
N LYS A 194 -42.54 -33.03 8.01
CA LYS A 194 -42.50 -31.61 8.42
C LYS A 194 -41.72 -31.25 9.70
N ASP A 195 -41.23 -32.22 10.48
CA ASP A 195 -40.56 -31.91 11.76
C ASP A 195 -39.06 -32.27 11.85
N HIS A 196 -38.41 -32.71 10.76
CA HIS A 196 -37.02 -33.18 10.83
C HIS A 196 -35.94 -32.19 10.37
N PHE A 197 -36.29 -30.99 9.90
CA PHE A 197 -35.32 -29.98 9.45
C PHE A 197 -34.70 -29.15 10.59
N ALA A 198 -35.17 -29.30 11.82
CA ALA A 198 -34.66 -28.58 13.01
C ALA A 198 -34.07 -29.48 14.10
N LYS A 199 -34.07 -30.81 13.91
CA LYS A 199 -33.49 -31.75 14.88
C LYS A 199 -32.06 -32.06 14.46
N VAL A 200 -31.12 -31.28 14.98
CA VAL A 200 -29.72 -31.70 15.13
C VAL A 200 -29.74 -32.93 16.03
N GLU A 201 -29.73 -34.11 15.44
CA GLU A 201 -29.63 -35.35 16.20
C GLU A 201 -28.37 -35.32 17.06
N LYS A 202 -28.63 -35.57 18.34
CA LYS A 202 -27.70 -35.75 19.46
C LYS A 202 -26.28 -36.04 18.99
N ARG A 203 -25.39 -35.09 19.32
CA ARG A 203 -23.95 -35.30 19.44
C ARG A 203 -23.71 -36.65 20.12
N VAL A 204 -23.22 -37.64 19.36
CA VAL A 204 -22.79 -38.92 19.93
C VAL A 204 -21.75 -38.60 20.99
N ARG A 205 -22.11 -38.75 22.26
CA ARG A 205 -21.17 -38.72 23.37
C ARG A 205 -20.34 -39.99 23.28
N THR A 206 -19.23 -39.92 22.56
CA THR A 206 -18.12 -40.85 22.81
C THR A 206 -17.72 -40.70 24.27
N THR A 207 -17.48 -41.81 24.97
CA THR A 207 -17.13 -41.91 26.39
C THR A 207 -15.81 -41.25 26.80
N GLY A 208 -15.14 -40.55 25.89
CA GLY A 208 -14.09 -39.59 26.22
C GLY A 208 -14.68 -38.20 26.25
N GLY A 209 -14.85 -37.63 27.45
CA GLY A 209 -15.24 -36.24 27.70
C GLY A 209 -14.21 -35.22 27.17
N GLY A 210 -13.99 -35.21 25.87
CA GLY A 210 -13.31 -34.13 25.17
C GLY A 210 -14.34 -33.06 24.86
N SER A 211 -14.12 -31.86 25.37
CA SER A 211 -14.73 -30.66 24.81
C SER A 211 -14.54 -30.69 23.29
N THR A 212 -15.63 -30.88 22.55
CA THR A 212 -15.65 -30.76 21.08
C THR A 212 -15.61 -29.28 20.66
N GLY A 213 -14.84 -28.47 21.39
CA GLY A 213 -14.26 -27.26 20.85
C GLY A 213 -13.09 -27.72 20.00
N THR A 214 -13.31 -27.91 18.70
CA THR A 214 -12.22 -28.00 17.72
C THR A 214 -11.19 -26.94 18.11
N VAL A 215 -9.93 -27.32 18.33
CA VAL A 215 -8.82 -26.36 18.46
C VAL A 215 -8.77 -25.64 17.12
N ARG A 216 -9.60 -24.61 16.95
CA ARG A 216 -9.57 -23.75 15.78
C ARG A 216 -8.23 -23.05 15.87
N ASN A 217 -7.43 -23.16 14.82
CA ASN A 217 -6.20 -22.40 14.74
C ASN A 217 -6.54 -20.94 15.06
N LEU A 218 -5.85 -20.35 16.04
CA LEU A 218 -6.12 -18.97 16.49
C LEU A 218 -5.87 -17.95 15.36
N ARG A 219 -5.09 -18.35 14.35
CA ARG A 219 -4.88 -17.55 13.16
C ARG A 219 -6.15 -17.52 12.31
N ILE A 220 -6.69 -16.32 12.16
CA ILE A 220 -7.75 -15.98 11.20
C ILE A 220 -7.21 -16.24 9.79
N ARG A 221 -7.96 -17.01 8.99
CA ARG A 221 -7.51 -17.47 7.65
C ARG A 221 -7.76 -16.41 6.59
N GLU A 222 -8.76 -15.58 6.82
CA GLU A 222 -9.19 -14.45 6.00
C GLU A 222 -8.13 -13.34 5.97
N ASP A 223 -7.39 -13.19 7.07
CA ASP A 223 -6.33 -12.19 7.20
C ASP A 223 -5.01 -12.69 6.61
N THR A 224 -4.68 -12.18 5.43
CA THR A 224 -3.37 -12.40 4.80
C THR A 224 -2.26 -11.73 5.61
N ALA A 225 -1.16 -12.45 5.86
CA ALA A 225 0.00 -11.85 6.52
C ALA A 225 0.64 -10.78 5.63
N LYS A 226 1.22 -9.74 6.25
CA LYS A 226 1.81 -8.59 5.54
C LYS A 226 2.85 -9.00 4.48
N TYR A 227 3.79 -9.88 4.82
CA TYR A 227 4.83 -10.37 3.90
C TYR A 227 4.34 -11.32 2.79
N LEU A 228 3.06 -11.72 2.81
CA LEU A 228 2.47 -12.51 1.72
C LEU A 228 1.67 -11.64 0.74
N ARG A 229 1.61 -10.32 0.98
CA ARG A 229 0.88 -9.40 0.11
C ARG A 229 1.60 -9.17 -1.22
N ASN A 230 2.92 -9.17 -1.18
CA ASN A 230 3.79 -9.19 -2.35
C ASN A 230 4.91 -10.23 -2.10
N LEU A 231 5.11 -11.15 -3.05
CA LEU A 231 6.12 -12.22 -2.98
C LEU A 231 7.44 -11.83 -3.66
N ASP A 232 7.50 -10.66 -4.30
CA ASP A 232 8.72 -10.15 -4.90
C ASP A 232 9.76 -9.85 -3.82
N ALA A 233 10.99 -10.33 -4.01
CA ALA A 233 12.07 -10.19 -3.04
C ALA A 233 12.46 -8.72 -2.76
N ASN A 234 12.23 -7.84 -3.73
CA ASN A 234 12.53 -6.39 -3.65
C ASN A 234 11.28 -5.56 -3.31
N SER A 235 10.21 -6.18 -2.82
CA SER A 235 9.04 -5.47 -2.31
C SER A 235 9.34 -4.82 -0.94
N ALA A 236 8.30 -4.32 -0.27
CA ALA A 236 8.44 -3.67 1.03
C ALA A 236 9.04 -4.61 2.10
N HIS A 237 10.03 -4.09 2.85
CA HIS A 237 10.67 -4.85 3.91
C HIS A 237 9.71 -5.11 5.08
N TYR A 238 9.57 -6.39 5.44
CA TYR A 238 8.87 -6.84 6.64
C TYR A 238 9.87 -7.23 7.72
N ASP A 239 9.80 -6.58 8.89
CA ASP A 239 10.58 -6.99 10.06
C ASP A 239 9.81 -8.06 10.85
N PRO A 240 10.24 -9.34 10.84
CA PRO A 240 9.56 -10.42 11.54
C PRO A 240 9.62 -10.29 13.06
N LYS A 241 10.56 -9.52 13.62
CA LYS A 241 10.71 -9.33 15.07
C LYS A 241 9.60 -8.44 15.61
N SER A 242 9.46 -7.24 15.05
CA SER A 242 8.40 -6.31 15.42
C SER A 242 7.06 -6.57 14.72
N ARG A 243 7.04 -7.47 13.73
CA ARG A 243 5.89 -7.75 12.86
C ARG A 243 5.36 -6.50 12.15
N SER A 244 6.27 -5.58 11.83
CA SER A 244 5.96 -4.31 11.18
C SER A 244 6.42 -4.32 9.72
N MET A 245 5.64 -3.66 8.88
CA MET A 245 5.96 -3.42 7.49
C MET A 245 5.81 -1.93 7.24
N ARG A 246 6.92 -1.25 6.98
CA ARG A 246 6.94 0.21 6.96
C ARG A 246 6.29 0.76 5.69
N GLU A 247 6.76 0.27 4.56
CA GLU A 247 6.35 0.75 3.23
C GLU A 247 5.18 -0.06 2.67
N ASN A 248 4.55 0.47 1.62
CA ASN A 248 3.50 -0.22 0.90
C ASN A 248 4.09 -1.36 0.05
N PRO A 249 3.63 -2.63 0.20
CA PRO A 249 4.03 -3.74 -0.68
C PRO A 249 3.80 -3.49 -2.17
N ASN A 250 2.74 -2.75 -2.50
CA ASN A 250 2.25 -2.55 -3.86
C ASN A 250 2.05 -1.05 -4.11
N PRO A 251 3.12 -0.28 -4.39
CA PRO A 251 3.04 1.16 -4.57
C PRO A 251 2.37 1.58 -5.90
N ASN A 252 2.38 0.71 -6.92
CA ASN A 252 1.89 1.04 -8.26
C ASN A 252 0.38 0.84 -8.46
N THR A 253 -0.29 0.16 -7.54
CA THR A 253 -1.73 -0.09 -7.61
C THR A 253 -2.51 1.09 -7.06
N ASP A 254 -3.76 1.28 -7.53
CA ASP A 254 -4.60 2.38 -7.09
C ASP A 254 -4.81 2.34 -5.55
N PRO A 255 -4.67 3.48 -4.84
CA PRO A 255 -4.81 3.51 -3.40
C PRO A 255 -6.15 2.95 -2.90
N ASN A 256 -7.27 3.19 -3.58
CA ASN A 256 -8.58 2.82 -3.05
C ASN A 256 -8.86 1.31 -3.10
N GLU A 257 -8.18 0.59 -4.00
CA GLU A 257 -8.27 -0.87 -4.10
C GLU A 257 -7.34 -1.59 -3.10
N LEU A 258 -6.37 -0.86 -2.54
CA LEU A 258 -5.42 -1.40 -1.58
C LEU A 258 -6.00 -1.53 -0.18
N PHE A 259 -6.18 -2.77 0.27
CA PHE A 259 -6.54 -3.09 1.65
C PHE A 259 -5.46 -2.66 2.68
N TYR A 260 -4.18 -2.67 2.28
CA TYR A 260 -3.07 -2.32 3.16
C TYR A 260 -2.03 -1.53 2.39
N ARG A 261 -1.67 -0.35 2.92
CA ARG A 261 -0.77 0.61 2.27
C ARG A 261 0.53 0.87 3.06
N GLY A 262 0.87 -0.01 4.00
CA GLY A 262 2.05 0.11 4.86
C GLY A 262 1.75 0.77 6.22
N ASP A 263 2.55 0.44 7.24
CA ASP A 263 2.36 0.97 8.60
C ASP A 263 2.65 2.48 8.69
N ASN A 264 3.47 3.04 7.79
CA ASN A 264 3.80 4.48 7.80
C ASN A 264 2.60 5.36 7.44
N GLU A 265 1.72 4.91 6.56
CA GLU A 265 0.50 5.66 6.22
C GLU A 265 -0.40 5.73 7.45
N TRP A 266 -0.71 4.58 8.07
CA TRP A 266 -1.53 4.53 9.27
C TRP A 266 -0.98 5.38 10.42
N ARG A 267 0.34 5.39 10.62
CA ARG A 267 1.01 6.22 11.64
C ARG A 267 0.85 7.73 11.41
N ASN A 268 0.66 8.15 10.17
CA ASN A 268 0.55 9.55 9.78
C ASN A 268 -0.88 9.98 9.44
N THR A 269 -1.88 9.15 9.70
CA THR A 269 -3.30 9.47 9.42
C THR A 269 -4.11 9.69 10.69
N GLY A 270 -5.29 10.31 10.53
CA GLY A 270 -6.26 10.53 11.62
C GLY A 270 -5.82 11.58 12.64
N HIS A 271 -6.17 11.34 13.91
CA HIS A 271 -5.90 12.27 15.02
C HIS A 271 -4.40 12.53 15.27
N ALA A 272 -3.50 11.67 14.75
CA ALA A 272 -2.07 11.92 14.85
C ALA A 272 -1.65 13.22 14.13
N LEU A 273 -2.29 13.56 13.01
CA LEU A 273 -2.05 14.83 12.31
C LEU A 273 -2.57 16.03 13.08
N GLU A 274 -3.79 15.91 13.62
CA GLU A 274 -4.40 16.97 14.43
C GLU A 274 -3.58 17.25 15.69
N PHE A 275 -3.11 16.18 16.35
CA PHE A 275 -2.22 16.27 17.49
C PHE A 275 -0.88 16.92 17.14
N LYS A 276 -0.27 16.57 15.99
CA LYS A 276 0.94 17.25 15.48
C LYS A 276 0.70 18.74 15.26
N GLN A 277 -0.41 19.11 14.62
CA GLN A 277 -0.76 20.52 14.41
C GLN A 277 -0.96 21.28 15.73
N LEU A 278 -1.66 20.67 16.68
CA LEU A 278 -1.84 21.23 18.03
C LEU A 278 -0.50 21.38 18.74
N SER A 279 0.40 20.39 18.64
CA SER A 279 1.73 20.47 19.26
C SER A 279 2.59 21.59 18.67
N ILE A 280 2.53 21.79 17.34
CA ILE A 280 3.23 22.89 16.67
C ILE A 280 2.67 24.23 17.15
N GLN A 281 1.34 24.36 17.19
CA GLN A 281 0.70 25.58 17.69
C GLN A 281 1.09 25.87 19.15
N ALA A 282 1.11 24.86 20.02
CA ALA A 282 1.47 25.03 21.42
C ALA A 282 2.90 25.56 21.56
N LEU A 283 3.85 25.04 20.77
CA LEU A 283 5.22 25.54 20.72
C LEU A 283 5.27 26.99 20.23
N GLU A 284 4.58 27.32 19.14
CA GLU A 284 4.52 28.71 18.63
C GLU A 284 3.90 29.69 19.64
N THR A 285 2.87 29.27 20.38
CA THR A 285 2.26 30.11 21.42
C THR A 285 3.18 30.29 22.61
N SER A 286 3.95 29.26 22.95
CA SER A 286 4.97 29.31 24.00
C SER A 286 6.12 30.25 23.63
N GLU A 287 6.59 30.21 22.38
CA GLU A 287 7.59 31.15 21.86
C GLU A 287 7.09 32.60 21.87
N LYS A 288 5.78 32.81 21.67
CA LYS A 288 5.12 34.13 21.80
C LYS A 288 4.93 34.58 23.25
N GLY A 289 5.30 33.76 24.24
CA GLY A 289 5.25 34.09 25.66
C GLY A 289 3.95 33.69 26.37
N GLN A 290 3.09 32.88 25.76
CA GLN A 290 1.92 32.30 26.45
C GLN A 290 2.31 30.93 27.03
N ASP A 291 2.11 30.74 28.34
CA ASP A 291 2.35 29.44 28.99
C ASP A 291 1.27 28.42 28.59
N VAL A 292 1.51 27.75 27.46
CA VAL A 292 0.67 26.69 26.91
C VAL A 292 1.54 25.45 26.72
N HIS A 293 1.22 24.38 27.45
CA HIS A 293 1.93 23.12 27.34
C HIS A 293 0.95 21.97 27.12
N MET A 294 1.14 21.24 26.01
CA MET A 294 0.21 20.20 25.56
C MET A 294 0.05 19.06 26.58
N GLN A 295 1.13 18.62 27.24
CA GLN A 295 1.07 17.53 28.22
C GLN A 295 0.65 17.99 29.62
N ALA A 296 0.83 19.28 29.94
CA ALA A 296 0.55 19.78 31.29
C ALA A 296 -0.90 20.28 31.40
N ALA A 297 -1.38 20.98 30.37
CA ALA A 297 -2.74 21.49 30.28
C ALA A 297 -3.34 21.20 28.87
N PRO A 298 -3.62 19.92 28.55
CA PRO A 298 -4.10 19.52 27.23
C PRO A 298 -5.43 20.17 26.84
N SER A 299 -6.37 20.29 27.79
CA SER A 299 -7.69 20.90 27.54
C SER A 299 -7.58 22.39 27.23
N GLN A 300 -6.69 23.11 27.93
CA GLN A 300 -6.41 24.51 27.64
C GLN A 300 -5.78 24.67 26.25
N ALA A 301 -4.78 23.85 25.92
CA ALA A 301 -4.14 23.87 24.61
C ALA A 301 -5.13 23.57 23.47
N GLU A 302 -6.02 22.59 23.65
CA GLU A 302 -7.07 22.26 22.70
C GLU A 302 -8.08 23.41 22.53
N PHE A 303 -8.53 24.02 23.64
CA PHE A 303 -9.45 25.16 23.61
C PHE A 303 -8.84 26.36 22.88
N LEU A 304 -7.59 26.70 23.19
CA LEU A 304 -6.86 27.76 22.49
C LEU A 304 -6.68 27.45 21.00
N PHE A 305 -6.42 26.19 20.64
CA PHE A 305 -6.30 25.75 19.25
C PHE A 305 -7.63 25.86 18.49
N LYS A 306 -8.76 25.50 19.12
CA LYS A 306 -10.11 25.71 18.56
C LYS A 306 -10.41 27.19 18.31
N ASN A 307 -10.10 28.04 19.30
CA ASN A 307 -10.25 29.50 19.14
C ASN A 307 -9.35 30.03 18.02
N TYR A 308 -8.12 29.53 17.93
CA TYR A 308 -7.19 29.88 16.87
C TYR A 308 -7.72 29.48 15.49
N LYS A 309 -8.26 28.26 15.32
CA LYS A 309 -8.90 27.83 14.06
C LYS A 309 -10.05 28.75 13.65
N ALA A 310 -10.97 29.02 14.58
CA ALA A 310 -12.11 29.91 14.32
C ALA A 310 -11.66 31.34 13.95
N ASN A 311 -10.65 31.87 14.64
CA ASN A 311 -10.09 33.19 14.34
C ASN A 311 -9.34 33.20 13.00
N LYS A 312 -8.62 32.13 12.67
CA LYS A 312 -7.94 31.96 11.39
C LYS A 312 -8.93 31.96 10.21
N GLU A 313 -10.06 31.27 10.34
CA GLU A 313 -11.13 31.28 9.33
C GLU A 313 -11.73 32.67 9.13
N LYS A 314 -12.00 33.39 10.22
CA LYS A 314 -12.47 34.79 10.16
C LYS A 314 -11.45 35.71 9.49
N LEU A 315 -10.17 35.54 9.78
CA LEU A 315 -9.10 36.34 9.19
C LEU A 315 -8.93 36.01 7.71
N MET A 316 -9.07 34.73 7.32
CA MET A 316 -9.07 34.31 5.92
C MET A 316 -10.26 34.89 5.15
N SER A 317 -11.47 34.89 5.72
CA SER A 317 -12.63 35.48 5.05
C SER A 317 -12.50 37.01 4.91
N GLN A 318 -12.05 37.70 5.96
CA GLN A 318 -11.73 39.13 5.89
C GLN A 318 -10.66 39.43 4.84
N ARG A 319 -9.59 38.62 4.79
CA ARG A 319 -8.55 38.73 3.77
C ARG A 319 -9.12 38.53 2.37
N ASN A 320 -9.96 37.52 2.16
CA ASN A 320 -10.60 37.26 0.88
C ASN A 320 -11.47 38.45 0.45
N VAL A 321 -12.28 39.02 1.35
CA VAL A 321 -13.08 40.23 1.10
C VAL A 321 -12.20 41.44 0.80
N THR A 322 -11.10 41.61 1.53
CA THR A 322 -10.16 42.72 1.31
C THR A 322 -9.47 42.60 -0.05
N ILE A 323 -9.10 41.38 -0.45
CA ILE A 323 -8.53 41.09 -1.78
C ILE A 323 -9.57 41.38 -2.85
N LEU A 324 -10.81 40.90 -2.66
CA LEU A 324 -11.92 41.12 -3.59
C LEU A 324 -12.19 42.62 -3.79
N HIS A 325 -12.19 43.41 -2.71
CA HIS A 325 -12.40 44.85 -2.79
C HIS A 325 -11.23 45.58 -3.48
N LYS A 326 -9.98 45.13 -3.26
CA LYS A 326 -8.80 45.77 -3.85
C LYS A 326 -8.60 45.46 -5.33
N TYR A 327 -8.90 44.23 -5.72
CA TYR A 327 -8.58 43.72 -7.06
C TYR A 327 -9.81 43.41 -7.91
N GLY A 328 -11.02 43.53 -7.35
CA GLY A 328 -12.26 43.13 -8.02
C GLY A 328 -12.37 41.61 -8.19
N ASN A 329 -13.54 41.15 -8.59
CA ASN A 329 -13.74 39.74 -8.96
C ASN A 329 -13.73 39.61 -10.48
N ALA A 330 -12.64 39.11 -11.06
CA ALA A 330 -12.52 38.93 -12.51
C ALA A 330 -13.56 37.95 -13.10
N ALA A 331 -14.18 37.12 -12.27
CA ALA A 331 -15.22 36.17 -12.68
C ALA A 331 -16.64 36.74 -12.58
N SER A 332 -16.87 37.85 -11.86
CA SER A 332 -18.17 38.53 -11.93
C SER A 332 -18.23 39.30 -13.24
N LYS A 333 -19.21 38.94 -14.09
CA LYS A 333 -19.65 39.80 -15.20
C LYS A 333 -20.36 41.00 -14.58
N GLU A 334 -19.61 41.96 -14.06
CA GLU A 334 -20.19 43.24 -13.69
C GLU A 334 -20.66 43.91 -14.98
N GLU A 335 -21.96 44.19 -15.07
CA GLU A 335 -22.50 45.08 -16.10
C GLU A 335 -21.81 46.43 -15.90
N LEU A 336 -20.89 46.76 -16.81
CA LEU A 336 -20.21 48.05 -16.82
C LEU A 336 -21.27 49.16 -16.73
N PRO A 337 -21.03 50.21 -15.94
CA PRO A 337 -21.94 51.36 -15.88
C PRO A 337 -22.26 51.82 -17.30
N ILE A 338 -23.54 52.06 -17.59
CA ILE A 338 -24.02 52.40 -18.94
C ILE A 338 -23.25 53.61 -19.51
N GLU A 339 -22.81 54.53 -18.64
CA GLU A 339 -21.99 55.70 -18.98
C GLU A 339 -20.60 55.35 -19.55
N LEU A 340 -20.00 54.24 -19.11
CA LEU A 340 -18.73 53.73 -19.65
C LEU A 340 -18.94 52.91 -20.93
N LEU A 341 -20.13 52.33 -21.10
CA LEU A 341 -20.51 51.56 -22.28
C LEU A 341 -20.88 52.48 -23.46
N LEU A 342 -21.50 53.63 -23.16
CA LEU A 342 -21.84 54.72 -24.09
C LEU A 342 -20.82 55.87 -23.97
N GLY A 343 -19.53 55.57 -24.14
CA GLY A 343 -18.41 56.50 -23.95
C GLY A 343 -18.33 57.71 -24.91
N GLN A 344 -19.41 58.48 -25.04
CA GLN A 344 -19.48 59.84 -25.58
C GLN A 344 -20.81 60.47 -25.14
N SER A 345 -20.77 61.38 -24.16
CA SER A 345 -21.88 62.28 -23.84
C SER A 345 -21.48 63.71 -24.14
N GLU A 346 -21.25 64.01 -25.41
CA GLU A 346 -21.24 65.39 -25.87
C GLU A 346 -22.69 65.89 -25.79
N ARG A 347 -23.01 66.60 -24.70
CA ARG A 347 -24.27 67.34 -24.56
C ARG A 347 -24.09 68.66 -25.29
N ASP A 348 -24.55 68.73 -26.53
CA ASP A 348 -24.59 69.98 -27.28
C ASP A 348 -25.68 70.90 -26.72
N VAL A 349 -25.24 72.04 -26.17
CA VAL A 349 -26.11 73.13 -25.74
C VAL A 349 -25.88 74.30 -26.67
N GLU A 350 -26.83 74.54 -27.56
CA GLU A 350 -26.75 75.63 -28.53
C GLU A 350 -27.28 76.92 -27.89
N TYR A 351 -26.46 77.97 -27.90
CA TYR A 351 -26.81 79.30 -27.41
C TYR A 351 -27.08 80.24 -28.57
N ASP A 352 -28.15 81.02 -28.44
CA ASP A 352 -28.43 82.12 -29.35
C ASP A 352 -27.40 83.24 -29.18
N ARG A 353 -27.30 84.18 -30.13
CA ARG A 353 -26.33 85.30 -30.09
C ARG A 353 -26.49 86.21 -28.85
N ALA A 354 -27.63 86.11 -28.15
CA ALA A 354 -27.94 86.79 -26.89
C ALA A 354 -27.72 85.92 -25.63
N GLY A 355 -27.15 84.72 -25.76
CA GLY A 355 -26.82 83.82 -24.64
C GLY A 355 -27.97 83.00 -24.06
N ARG A 356 -29.11 82.90 -24.77
CA ARG A 356 -30.24 82.05 -24.37
C ARG A 356 -30.13 80.68 -25.01
N ILE A 357 -30.42 79.62 -24.25
CA ILE A 357 -30.34 78.23 -24.73
C ILE A 357 -31.50 77.99 -25.70
N ILE A 358 -31.20 77.53 -26.91
CA ILE A 358 -32.20 77.25 -27.96
C ILE A 358 -32.54 75.76 -27.97
N ASN A 359 -31.54 74.88 -27.80
CA ASN A 359 -31.69 73.43 -27.75
C ASN A 359 -30.83 72.86 -26.60
N GLY A 360 -31.39 71.87 -25.88
CA GLY A 360 -30.74 71.22 -24.74
C GLY A 360 -31.36 71.54 -23.36
N GLN A 361 -32.52 72.20 -23.32
CA GLN A 361 -33.23 72.45 -22.06
C GLN A 361 -34.11 71.23 -21.71
N GLU A 362 -33.83 70.57 -20.58
CA GLU A 362 -34.63 69.44 -20.10
C GLU A 362 -36.10 69.87 -19.91
N GLU A 363 -37.02 69.13 -20.53
CA GLU A 363 -38.46 69.37 -20.36
C GLU A 363 -38.84 69.09 -18.91
N ALA A 364 -39.13 70.14 -18.15
CA ALA A 364 -39.71 70.00 -16.82
C ALA A 364 -41.12 69.39 -16.95
N LEU A 365 -41.32 68.23 -16.33
CA LEU A 365 -42.63 67.56 -16.28
C LEU A 365 -43.70 68.55 -15.75
N PRO A 366 -44.84 68.72 -16.44
CA PRO A 366 -45.88 69.64 -16.02
C PRO A 366 -46.51 69.19 -14.70
N ARG A 367 -46.47 70.04 -13.67
CA ARG A 367 -47.17 69.82 -12.39
C ARG A 367 -48.67 69.94 -12.60
N SER A 368 -49.48 69.09 -11.96
CA SER A 368 -50.94 69.21 -12.07
C SER A 368 -51.47 70.47 -11.37
N LYS A 369 -52.76 70.78 -11.60
CA LYS A 369 -53.47 71.91 -10.98
C LYS A 369 -53.56 71.80 -9.44
N TYR A 370 -53.34 70.61 -8.88
CA TYR A 370 -53.41 70.36 -7.46
C TYR A 370 -52.02 70.49 -6.82
N ALA A 371 -51.98 70.89 -5.56
CA ALA A 371 -50.72 70.98 -4.84
C ALA A 371 -50.19 69.57 -4.55
N GLU A 372 -49.28 69.10 -5.39
CA GLU A 372 -48.58 67.83 -5.25
C GLU A 372 -47.53 67.92 -4.13
N ASP A 373 -47.29 66.80 -3.44
CA ASP A 373 -46.24 66.64 -2.43
C ASP A 373 -46.30 67.57 -1.20
N ILE A 374 -47.47 68.12 -0.86
CA ILE A 374 -47.66 68.81 0.42
C ILE A 374 -47.88 67.79 1.54
N CYS A 375 -46.85 67.63 2.36
CA CYS A 375 -46.91 66.88 3.61
C CYS A 375 -47.37 67.77 4.76
N ILE A 376 -48.56 67.50 5.31
CA ILE A 376 -49.14 68.23 6.44
C ILE A 376 -48.68 67.56 7.76
N ASN A 377 -48.51 68.30 8.86
CA ASN A 377 -48.31 67.78 10.24
C ASN A 377 -47.24 66.67 10.41
N ASN A 378 -46.04 66.86 9.86
CA ASN A 378 -44.86 65.98 9.97
C ASN A 378 -45.04 64.56 9.38
N HIS A 379 -45.97 64.37 8.45
CA HIS A 379 -46.01 63.15 7.63
C HIS A 379 -44.92 63.17 6.56
N THR A 380 -44.42 61.99 6.15
CA THR A 380 -43.46 61.86 5.02
C THR A 380 -44.16 61.50 3.70
N CYS A 381 -45.49 61.32 3.74
CA CYS A 381 -46.30 60.96 2.59
C CYS A 381 -47.59 61.79 2.59
N VAL A 382 -48.13 62.08 1.41
CA VAL A 382 -49.37 62.83 1.23
C VAL A 382 -50.58 62.00 1.70
N TRP A 383 -51.64 62.68 2.12
CA TRP A 383 -52.93 62.04 2.43
C TRP A 383 -53.49 61.31 1.21
N GLY A 384 -53.96 60.06 1.39
CA GLY A 384 -54.41 59.22 0.28
C GLY A 384 -53.31 58.33 -0.32
N SER A 385 -52.07 58.41 0.19
CA SER A 385 -50.98 57.49 -0.15
C SER A 385 -51.18 56.06 0.37
N TRP A 386 -52.19 55.82 1.21
CA TRP A 386 -52.54 54.52 1.77
C TRP A 386 -54.06 54.30 1.76
N TRP A 387 -54.49 53.08 1.47
CA TRP A 387 -55.89 52.69 1.41
C TRP A 387 -56.10 51.34 2.08
N LYS A 388 -57.04 51.24 3.02
CA LYS A 388 -57.44 49.99 3.66
C LYS A 388 -58.88 50.09 4.19
N ASN A 389 -59.68 49.03 4.01
CA ASN A 389 -61.07 48.92 4.49
C ASN A 389 -61.95 50.14 4.18
N HIS A 390 -61.97 50.57 2.91
CA HIS A 390 -62.74 51.73 2.43
C HIS A 390 -62.38 53.10 3.05
N HIS A 391 -61.21 53.20 3.70
CA HIS A 391 -60.70 54.45 4.22
C HIS A 391 -59.32 54.80 3.63
N TRP A 392 -59.16 56.06 3.25
CA TRP A 392 -57.90 56.66 2.84
C TRP A 392 -57.09 57.07 4.08
N GLY A 393 -55.76 56.99 3.98
CA GLY A 393 -54.86 57.33 5.07
C GLY A 393 -53.47 57.72 4.61
N TYR A 394 -52.59 57.94 5.58
CA TYR A 394 -51.17 58.23 5.36
C TYR A 394 -50.34 56.94 5.34
N LYS A 395 -49.48 56.75 4.32
CA LYS A 395 -48.60 55.57 4.22
C LYS A 395 -47.56 55.47 5.33
N CYS A 396 -47.10 56.61 5.87
CA CYS A 396 -46.05 56.64 6.88
C CYS A 396 -46.47 56.10 8.27
N CYS A 397 -47.72 56.32 8.68
CA CYS A 397 -48.22 55.90 10.00
C CYS A 397 -49.49 55.01 9.93
N LYS A 398 -50.03 54.76 8.73
CA LYS A 398 -51.27 54.01 8.47
C LYS A 398 -52.51 54.55 9.20
N GLN A 399 -52.54 55.84 9.55
CA GLN A 399 -53.71 56.50 10.16
C GLN A 399 -54.76 56.89 9.12
N PHE A 400 -56.04 56.78 9.50
CA PHE A 400 -57.22 57.08 8.66
C PHE A 400 -57.89 58.43 8.95
N THR A 401 -57.29 59.27 9.80
CA THR A 401 -57.82 60.59 10.15
C THR A 401 -56.96 61.68 9.53
N GLN A 402 -57.58 62.57 8.75
CA GLN A 402 -56.88 63.66 8.08
C GLN A 402 -56.43 64.70 9.12
N ASN A 403 -55.27 65.33 8.91
CA ASN A 403 -54.68 66.37 9.77
C ASN A 403 -54.24 65.92 11.17
N THR A 404 -54.08 64.63 11.45
CA THR A 404 -53.40 64.19 12.68
C THR A 404 -51.89 64.33 12.58
N TYR A 405 -51.19 64.41 13.71
CA TYR A 405 -49.73 64.34 13.74
C TYR A 405 -49.24 62.92 13.43
N CYS A 406 -48.13 62.81 12.70
CA CYS A 406 -47.52 61.54 12.35
C CYS A 406 -47.04 60.77 13.60
N THR A 407 -47.53 59.55 13.78
CA THR A 407 -47.10 58.62 14.85
C THR A 407 -45.94 57.71 14.44
N GLY A 408 -45.45 57.85 13.21
CA GLY A 408 -44.34 57.07 12.65
C GLY A 408 -44.54 55.55 12.73
N ALA A 409 -43.43 54.81 12.77
CA ALA A 409 -43.44 53.35 12.84
C ALA A 409 -44.03 52.81 14.16
N ALA A 410 -44.06 53.61 15.23
CA ALA A 410 -44.65 53.23 16.51
C ALA A 410 -46.19 53.07 16.42
N GLY A 411 -46.85 53.98 15.69
CA GLY A 411 -48.29 53.90 15.45
C GLY A 411 -48.71 52.65 14.67
N VAL A 412 -47.89 52.23 13.70
CA VAL A 412 -48.13 51.00 12.93
C VAL A 412 -48.07 49.76 13.83
N LYS A 413 -47.04 49.66 14.68
CA LYS A 413 -46.91 48.55 15.63
C LYS A 413 -48.05 48.50 16.64
N ALA A 414 -48.51 49.66 17.13
CA ALA A 414 -49.64 49.74 18.05
C ALA A 414 -50.97 49.30 17.39
N ALA A 415 -51.21 49.72 16.14
CA ALA A 415 -52.39 49.31 15.38
C ALA A 415 -52.38 47.81 15.02
N GLU A 416 -51.20 47.26 14.70
CA GLU A 416 -51.04 45.81 14.48
C GLU A 416 -51.24 45.03 15.78
N ALA A 417 -50.69 45.48 16.90
CA ALA A 417 -50.90 44.86 18.22
C ALA A 417 -52.37 44.91 18.67
N ALA A 418 -53.11 45.97 18.37
CA ALA A 418 -54.53 46.09 18.70
C ALA A 418 -55.40 45.08 17.93
N LEU A 419 -55.00 44.68 16.72
CA LEU A 419 -55.69 43.65 15.93
C LEU A 419 -55.46 42.23 16.45
N TYR A 420 -54.36 42.00 17.19
CA TYR A 420 -54.07 40.69 17.81
C TYR A 420 -54.67 40.53 19.22
N CYS A 421 -55.16 41.61 19.82
CA CYS A 421 -55.72 41.62 21.18
C CYS A 421 -57.26 41.69 21.21
N SER A 422 -57.90 41.65 20.04
CA SER A 422 -59.35 41.45 19.87
C SER A 422 -59.62 40.02 19.40
#